data_AF-A0A2V6MWK8-F1
#
_entry.id   AF-A0A2V6MWK8-F1
#
_cell.length_a   1.000
_cell.length_b   1.000
_cell.length_c   1.000
_cell.angle_alpha   90.00
_cell.angle_beta   90.00
_cell.angle_gamma   90.00
#
_symmetry.space_group_name_H-M   'P 1'
#
loop_
_entity.id
_entity.type
_entity.pdbx_description
1 polymer ?
#
loop_
_entity_poly.entity_id
_entity_poly.type
_entity_poly.pdbx_seq_one_letter_code
_entity_poly.pdbx_strand_id
1 'polypeptide(L)'
;MTAPSLDYYAIEELLTDEERAARDRARRFAQDEVMQEVVPCHRAAKFPEHLTPRMGALGFYAPQLKEHGCAGLSYTAYGLIMQELERADSGLRSLASVQGSLVIYALHSFGSPEQQKR
;
A
#
# COMPACT_ATOMS: atom_id res chain seq x y z
N MET A 1 -28.02 10.83 3.94
CA MET A 1 -27.28 11.88 3.24
C MET A 1 -25.95 11.29 2.83
N THR A 2 -25.77 10.97 1.55
CA THR A 2 -24.47 10.52 1.03
C THR A 2 -23.49 11.69 1.18
N ALA A 3 -22.39 11.47 1.89
CA ALA A 3 -21.33 12.46 1.98
C ALA A 3 -20.93 12.93 0.56
N PRO A 4 -20.63 14.22 0.35
CA PRO A 4 -20.10 14.66 -0.93
C PRO A 4 -18.85 13.84 -1.25
N SER A 5 -18.77 13.36 -2.49
CA SER A 5 -17.58 12.66 -2.98
C SER A 5 -16.36 13.54 -2.69
N LEU A 6 -15.31 12.97 -2.08
CA LEU A 6 -14.00 13.63 -1.95
C LEU A 6 -13.38 13.96 -3.32
N ASP A 7 -13.94 13.38 -4.39
CA ASP A 7 -13.55 13.61 -5.76
C ASP A 7 -14.38 14.72 -6.43
N TYR A 8 -14.04 15.98 -6.14
CA TYR A 8 -14.71 17.15 -6.70
C TYR A 8 -14.44 17.36 -8.20
N TYR A 9 -13.29 16.85 -8.69
CA TYR A 9 -12.84 17.02 -10.09
C TYR A 9 -13.01 15.77 -10.94
N ALA A 10 -13.72 14.75 -10.43
CA ALA A 10 -13.90 13.48 -11.12
C ALA A 10 -12.58 12.83 -11.55
N ILE A 11 -11.52 12.94 -10.74
CA ILE A 11 -10.20 12.34 -11.02
C ILE A 11 -10.28 10.82 -11.16
N GLU A 12 -11.29 10.19 -10.57
CA GLU A 12 -11.57 8.76 -10.69
C GLU A 12 -11.87 8.33 -12.13
N GLU A 13 -12.40 9.23 -12.96
CA GLU A 13 -12.66 8.97 -14.38
C GLU A 13 -11.36 8.89 -15.20
N LEU A 14 -10.28 9.47 -14.70
CA LEU A 14 -8.96 9.44 -15.33
C LEU A 14 -8.19 8.14 -15.03
N LEU A 15 -8.64 7.37 -14.04
CA LEU A 15 -7.98 6.14 -13.64
C LEU A 15 -8.32 4.98 -14.59
N THR A 16 -7.41 4.05 -14.70
CA THR A 16 -7.66 2.75 -15.33
C THR A 16 -8.45 1.82 -14.41
N ASP A 17 -9.03 0.75 -14.97
CA ASP A 17 -9.70 -0.28 -14.16
C ASP A 17 -8.73 -0.97 -13.19
N GLU A 18 -7.47 -1.16 -13.60
CA GLU A 18 -6.44 -1.76 -12.75
C GLU A 18 -6.09 -0.85 -11.56
N GLU A 19 -5.95 0.46 -11.78
CA GLU A 19 -5.70 1.44 -10.72
C GLU A 19 -6.87 1.53 -9.74
N ARG A 20 -8.11 1.56 -10.24
CA ARG A 20 -9.31 1.51 -9.39
C ARG A 20 -9.37 0.21 -8.58
N ALA A 21 -9.07 -0.93 -9.20
CA ALA A 21 -9.05 -2.22 -8.51
C ALA A 21 -7.96 -2.28 -7.42
N ALA A 22 -6.79 -1.69 -7.67
CA ALA A 22 -5.71 -1.57 -6.68
C ALA A 22 -6.12 -0.71 -5.49
N ARG A 23 -6.69 0.47 -5.75
CA ARG A 23 -7.29 1.35 -4.73
C ARG A 23 -8.34 0.62 -3.92
N ASP A 24 -9.29 -0.06 -4.56
CA ASP A 24 -10.40 -0.72 -3.87
C ASP A 24 -9.96 -1.89 -3.01
N ARG A 25 -8.91 -2.61 -3.43
CA ARG A 25 -8.27 -3.65 -2.62
C ARG A 25 -7.63 -3.06 -1.37
N ALA A 26 -6.87 -1.97 -1.50
CA ALA A 26 -6.27 -1.26 -0.36
C ALA A 26 -7.34 -0.67 0.57
N ARG A 27 -8.41 -0.09 0.01
CA ARG A 27 -9.54 0.46 0.75
C ARG A 27 -10.25 -0.58 1.61
N ARG A 28 -10.53 -1.76 1.06
CA ARG A 28 -11.14 -2.87 1.81
C ARG A 28 -10.22 -3.35 2.94
N PHE A 29 -8.93 -3.56 2.65
CA PHE A 29 -7.96 -3.91 3.69
C PHE A 29 -7.91 -2.87 4.82
N ALA A 30 -7.87 -1.59 4.46
CA ALA A 30 -7.91 -0.49 5.41
C ALA A 30 -9.18 -0.52 6.29
N GLN A 31 -10.36 -0.68 5.68
CA GLN A 31 -11.64 -0.64 6.41
C GLN A 31 -11.91 -1.89 7.24
N ASP A 32 -11.64 -3.06 6.68
CA ASP A 32 -12.09 -4.34 7.24
C ASP A 32 -11.07 -4.92 8.22
N GLU A 33 -9.77 -4.68 7.99
CA GLU A 33 -8.68 -5.28 8.77
C GLU A 33 -7.96 -4.23 9.63
N VAL A 34 -7.52 -3.10 9.03
CA VAL A 34 -6.71 -2.10 9.76
C VAL A 34 -7.52 -1.36 10.84
N MET A 35 -8.74 -0.93 10.53
CA MET A 35 -9.55 -0.12 11.45
C MET A 35 -9.89 -0.84 12.76
N GLN A 36 -9.87 -2.17 12.79
CA GLN A 36 -10.10 -2.94 14.02
C GLN A 36 -8.92 -2.86 14.99
N GLU A 37 -7.71 -2.61 14.48
CA GLU A 37 -6.45 -2.70 15.22
C GLU A 37 -5.84 -1.33 15.53
N VAL A 38 -6.04 -0.34 14.66
CA VAL A 38 -5.28 0.93 14.70
C VAL A 38 -5.47 1.70 16.01
N VAL A 39 -6.70 1.85 16.50
CA VAL A 39 -6.97 2.65 17.72
C VAL A 39 -6.30 2.06 18.97
N PRO A 40 -6.48 0.76 19.30
CA PRO A 40 -5.79 0.18 20.44
C PRO A 40 -4.27 0.14 20.26
N CYS A 41 -3.76 -0.18 19.06
CA CYS A 41 -2.32 -0.15 18.78
C CYS A 41 -1.71 1.24 18.98
N HIS A 42 -2.34 2.27 18.43
CA HIS A 42 -1.88 3.66 18.56
C HIS A 42 -1.82 4.10 20.03
N ARG A 43 -2.90 3.87 20.80
CA ARG A 43 -2.94 4.20 22.24
C ARG A 43 -1.89 3.47 23.06
N ALA A 44 -1.55 2.25 22.66
CA ALA A 44 -0.54 1.42 23.32
C ALA A 44 0.90 1.65 22.79
N ALA A 45 1.09 2.56 21.82
CA ALA A 45 2.36 2.73 21.09
C ALA A 45 2.92 1.41 20.53
N LYS A 46 2.04 0.54 20.02
CA LYS A 46 2.38 -0.73 19.38
C LYS A 46 2.06 -0.71 17.89
N PHE A 47 2.72 -1.58 17.15
CA PHE A 47 2.43 -1.82 15.74
C PHE A 47 1.63 -3.14 15.58
N PRO A 48 0.60 -3.19 14.71
CA PRO A 48 -0.13 -4.43 14.44
C PRO A 48 0.69 -5.37 13.53
N GLU A 49 1.71 -6.03 14.09
CA GLU A 49 2.70 -6.83 13.34
C GLU A 49 2.08 -7.91 12.45
N HIS A 50 0.95 -8.48 12.86
CA HIS A 50 0.25 -9.51 12.09
C HIS A 50 -0.28 -9.01 10.73
N LEU A 51 -0.44 -7.68 10.55
CA LEU A 51 -0.83 -7.07 9.28
C LEU A 51 0.32 -6.98 8.29
N THR A 52 1.58 -7.05 8.72
CA THR A 52 2.76 -6.99 7.85
C THR A 52 2.77 -8.08 6.77
N PRO A 53 2.70 -9.39 7.11
CA PRO A 53 2.66 -10.45 6.08
C PRO A 53 1.39 -10.35 5.21
N ARG A 54 0.29 -9.86 5.78
CA ARG A 54 -0.97 -9.64 5.06
C ARG A 54 -0.83 -8.57 3.98
N MET A 55 -0.18 -7.45 4.27
CA MET A 55 0.13 -6.42 3.27
C MET A 55 1.02 -6.95 2.15
N GLY A 56 1.99 -7.82 2.47
CA GLY A 56 2.80 -8.52 1.48
C GLY A 56 1.96 -9.39 0.54
N ALA A 57 1.06 -10.20 1.09
CA ALA A 57 0.15 -11.06 0.32
C ALA A 57 -0.82 -10.28 -0.58
N LEU A 58 -1.15 -9.04 -0.22
CA LEU A 58 -1.97 -8.13 -1.03
C LEU A 58 -1.19 -7.34 -2.09
N GLY A 59 0.15 -7.48 -2.10
CA GLY A 59 1.05 -6.84 -3.05
C GLY A 59 1.27 -5.36 -2.78
N PHE A 60 1.32 -4.91 -1.51
CA PHE A 60 1.48 -3.49 -1.18
C PHE A 60 2.95 -3.04 -1.02
N TYR A 61 3.92 -3.95 -1.13
CA TYR A 61 5.33 -3.62 -1.09
C TYR A 61 5.92 -3.57 -2.50
N ALA A 62 6.48 -2.40 -2.86
CA ALA A 62 6.99 -2.11 -4.21
C ALA A 62 6.05 -2.55 -5.35
N PRO A 63 4.73 -2.22 -5.29
CA PRO A 63 3.75 -2.73 -6.25
C PRO A 63 4.08 -2.41 -7.71
N GLN A 64 4.86 -1.37 -7.96
CA GLN A 64 5.26 -0.90 -9.28
C GLN A 64 6.36 -1.73 -9.96
N LEU A 65 7.09 -2.56 -9.21
CA LEU A 65 8.12 -3.42 -9.79
C LEU A 65 7.50 -4.65 -10.42
N LYS A 66 8.05 -5.10 -11.55
CA LYS A 66 7.60 -6.31 -12.27
C LYS A 66 8.37 -7.58 -11.88
N GLU A 67 9.49 -7.41 -11.21
CA GLU A 67 10.41 -8.49 -10.84
C GLU A 67 10.19 -8.92 -9.39
N HIS A 68 10.85 -9.99 -8.97
CA HIS A 68 10.87 -10.47 -7.57
C HIS A 68 9.48 -10.73 -6.95
N GLY A 69 8.50 -11.13 -7.77
CA GLY A 69 7.14 -11.41 -7.30
C GLY A 69 6.31 -10.16 -6.95
N CYS A 70 6.78 -8.98 -7.34
CA CYS A 70 6.03 -7.73 -7.19
C CYS A 70 4.90 -7.62 -8.23
N ALA A 71 3.92 -6.76 -7.96
CA ALA A 71 2.64 -6.74 -8.67
C ALA A 71 2.69 -6.14 -10.09
N GLY A 72 3.77 -5.42 -10.46
CA GLY A 72 3.95 -4.82 -11.78
C GLY A 72 2.99 -3.69 -12.12
N LEU A 73 2.40 -3.03 -11.12
CA LEU A 73 1.38 -1.99 -11.26
C LEU A 73 1.95 -0.63 -11.71
N SER A 74 1.08 0.31 -12.05
CA SER A 74 1.50 1.69 -12.34
C SER A 74 1.95 2.44 -11.06
N TYR A 75 2.74 3.50 -11.23
CA TYR A 75 3.06 4.41 -10.12
C TYR A 75 1.82 5.11 -9.57
N THR A 76 0.80 5.36 -10.40
CA THR A 76 -0.50 5.87 -9.95
C THR A 76 -1.18 4.88 -9.02
N ALA A 77 -1.21 3.60 -9.39
CA ALA A 77 -1.74 2.53 -8.52
C ALA A 77 -0.97 2.44 -7.21
N TYR A 78 0.36 2.58 -7.23
CA TYR A 78 1.17 2.67 -6.01
C TYR A 78 0.71 3.83 -5.12
N GLY A 79 0.57 5.03 -5.70
CA GLY A 79 0.08 6.22 -4.98
C GLY A 79 -1.31 6.02 -4.37
N LEU A 80 -2.23 5.42 -5.11
CA LEU A 80 -3.59 5.11 -4.64
C LEU A 80 -3.59 4.09 -3.49
N ILE A 81 -2.73 3.08 -3.53
CA ILE A 81 -2.54 2.14 -2.41
C ILE A 81 -2.05 2.90 -1.18
N MET A 82 -1.01 3.74 -1.33
CA MET A 82 -0.50 4.54 -0.20
C MET A 82 -1.57 5.48 0.38
N GLN A 83 -2.37 6.12 -0.48
CA GLN A 83 -3.48 6.99 -0.06
C GLN A 83 -4.47 6.23 0.83
N GLU A 84 -4.88 5.02 0.44
CA GLU A 84 -5.84 4.24 1.22
C GLU A 84 -5.24 3.67 2.51
N LEU A 85 -3.95 3.31 2.53
CA LEU A 85 -3.27 2.93 3.77
C LEU A 85 -3.19 4.11 4.74
N GLU A 86 -2.80 5.29 4.25
CA GLU A 86 -2.68 6.50 5.08
C GLU A 86 -4.03 7.01 5.57
N ARG A 87 -5.10 6.79 4.79
CA ARG A 87 -6.47 7.07 5.23
C ARG A 87 -6.84 6.30 6.51
N ALA A 88 -6.23 5.15 6.76
CA ALA A 88 -6.40 4.39 7.99
C ALA A 88 -5.35 4.72 9.05
N ASP A 89 -4.06 4.67 8.68
CA ASP A 89 -2.94 4.95 9.59
C ASP A 89 -1.65 5.30 8.84
N SER A 90 -1.04 6.44 9.17
CA SER A 90 0.25 6.85 8.61
C SER A 90 1.40 5.90 9.00
N GLY A 91 1.31 5.15 10.10
CA GLY A 91 2.30 4.16 10.49
C GLY A 91 2.34 2.95 9.53
N LEU A 92 1.18 2.43 9.15
CA LEU A 92 1.06 1.37 8.14
C LEU A 92 1.54 1.82 6.76
N ARG A 93 1.17 3.04 6.33
CA ARG A 93 1.71 3.61 5.08
C ARG A 93 3.23 3.78 5.16
N SER A 94 3.78 4.17 6.32
CA SER A 94 5.24 4.29 6.52
C SER A 94 5.94 2.95 6.38
N LEU A 95 5.40 1.88 6.95
CA LEU A 95 5.92 0.53 6.75
C LEU A 95 5.98 0.18 5.25
N ALA A 96 4.88 0.40 4.53
CA ALA A 96 4.83 0.11 3.09
C ALA A 96 5.84 0.93 2.28
N SER A 97 5.99 2.23 2.60
CA SER A 97 6.96 3.10 1.93
C SER A 97 8.40 2.69 2.19
N VAL A 98 8.76 2.37 3.45
CA VAL A 98 10.11 1.91 3.80
C VAL A 98 10.41 0.59 3.10
N GLN A 99 9.54 -0.40 3.26
CA GLN A 99 9.75 -1.72 2.70
C GLN A 99 9.79 -1.68 1.16
N GLY A 100 8.85 -0.97 0.53
CA GLY A 100 8.75 -0.88 -0.92
C GLY A 100 9.82 0.01 -1.55
N SER A 101 9.83 1.30 -1.19
CA SER A 101 10.63 2.32 -1.88
C SER A 101 12.05 2.47 -1.33
N LEU A 102 12.32 2.12 -0.07
CA LEU A 102 13.65 2.32 0.53
C LEU A 102 14.45 1.03 0.67
N VAL A 103 13.80 -0.13 0.70
CA VAL A 103 14.47 -1.44 0.79
C VAL A 103 14.40 -2.19 -0.54
N ILE A 104 13.21 -2.64 -0.96
CA ILE A 104 13.05 -3.48 -2.16
C ILE A 104 13.53 -2.71 -3.40
N TYR A 105 13.08 -1.47 -3.58
CA TYR A 105 13.49 -0.66 -4.72
C TYR A 105 15.00 -0.40 -4.75
N ALA A 106 15.65 -0.17 -3.61
CA ALA A 106 17.10 0.02 -3.53
C ALA A 106 17.86 -1.26 -3.92
N LEU A 107 17.41 -2.42 -3.45
CA LEU A 107 17.98 -3.73 -3.83
C LEU A 107 17.78 -4.04 -5.31
N HIS A 108 16.57 -3.82 -5.84
CA HIS A 108 16.27 -3.98 -7.27
C HIS A 108 17.15 -3.07 -8.14
N SER A 109 17.37 -1.82 -7.73
CA SER A 109 18.05 -0.83 -8.57
C SER A 109 19.58 -0.91 -8.48
N PHE A 110 20.12 -1.27 -7.31
CA PHE A 110 21.54 -1.13 -7.01
C PHE A 110 22.18 -2.39 -6.42
N GLY A 111 21.37 -3.42 -6.12
CA GLY A 111 21.86 -4.68 -5.58
C GLY A 111 22.52 -5.54 -6.65
N SER A 112 23.53 -6.32 -6.26
CA SER A 112 24.09 -7.36 -7.13
C SER A 112 23.06 -8.47 -7.39
N PRO A 113 23.22 -9.29 -8.44
CA PRO A 113 22.34 -10.44 -8.68
C PRO A 113 22.22 -11.37 -7.47
N GLU A 114 23.30 -11.56 -6.72
CA GLU A 114 23.31 -12.36 -5.49
C GLU A 114 22.50 -11.70 -4.36
N GLN A 115 22.57 -10.37 -4.23
CA GLN A 115 21.79 -9.63 -3.24
C GLN A 115 20.30 -9.64 -3.54
N GLN A 116 19.91 -9.59 -4.82
CA GLN A 116 18.51 -9.63 -5.24
C GLN A 116 17.87 -11.02 -5.12
N LYS A 117 18.68 -12.09 -5.18
CA LYS A 117 18.20 -13.48 -5.10
C LYS A 117 17.99 -13.97 -3.66
N ARG A 118 18.66 -13.37 -2.68
CA ARG A 118 18.63 -13.75 -1.26
C ARG A 118 17.45 -13.12 -0.53
#